data_AF-A0A7U9T1W8-F1
#
_entry.id   AF-A0A7U9T1W8-F1
#
_cell.length_a   1.000
_cell.length_b   1.000
_cell.length_c   1.000
_cell.angle_alpha   90.00
_cell.angle_beta   90.00
_cell.angle_gamma   90.00
#
_symmetry.space_group_name_H-M   'P 1'
#
loop_
_entity.id
_entity.type
_entity.pdbx_description
1 polymer ?
#
loop_
_entity_poly.entity_id
_entity_poly.type
_entity_poly.pdbx_seq_one_letter_code
_entity_poly.pdbx_strand_id
1 'polypeptide(L)'
;MYKFKTIAAVMLFFVCLLTGCSSSLTMSLVFSVETGDQIKVTVDCSEGLKLKQTSNGFAVTKGENDVIQAFFVGEAMYQQYLDAVAAQEGVTVNQESSENGITYLSYSYEGEAGTENNFIVWIDGASTGVVAGSLSDLETATKVFHCISFSKE
;
A
#
# COMPACT_ATOMS: atom_id res chain seq x y z
N MET A 1 53.91 -12.78 51.60
CA MET A 1 53.62 -11.33 51.51
C MET A 1 53.03 -11.03 50.14
N TYR A 2 51.71 -10.89 50.03
CA TYR A 2 51.04 -9.83 49.27
C TYR A 2 49.64 -9.71 49.86
N LYS A 3 49.37 -8.52 50.39
CA LYS A 3 48.18 -8.17 51.15
C LYS A 3 47.13 -7.58 50.20
N PHE A 4 45.87 -7.90 50.51
CA PHE A 4 44.71 -7.02 50.46
C PHE A 4 44.18 -6.43 49.13
N LYS A 5 42.84 -6.42 49.10
CA LYS A 5 41.90 -5.60 48.32
C LYS A 5 41.55 -6.13 46.94
N THR A 6 40.30 -6.60 46.78
CA THR A 6 39.23 -5.76 46.20
C THR A 6 37.88 -6.42 46.47
N ILE A 7 37.05 -5.75 47.28
CA ILE A 7 35.60 -5.92 47.32
C ILE A 7 35.07 -5.10 46.14
N ALA A 8 34.39 -5.73 45.18
CA ALA A 8 33.54 -5.07 44.19
C ALA A 8 32.51 -6.11 43.73
N ALA A 9 31.36 -6.15 44.41
CA ALA A 9 30.15 -5.48 43.98
C ALA A 9 29.48 -6.25 42.82
N VAL A 10 28.51 -7.07 43.22
CA VAL A 10 27.48 -7.70 42.39
C VAL A 10 26.83 -6.60 41.53
N MET A 11 27.27 -6.47 40.27
CA MET A 11 26.64 -5.56 39.31
C MET A 11 25.52 -6.34 38.59
N LEU A 12 24.34 -6.17 39.17
CA LEU A 12 23.03 -6.63 38.73
C LEU A 12 22.87 -6.56 37.21
N PHE A 13 22.61 -7.73 36.64
CA PHE A 13 22.30 -8.02 35.24
C PHE A 13 20.97 -7.32 34.86
N PHE A 14 21.02 -6.04 34.50
CA PHE A 14 19.88 -5.33 33.90
C PHE A 14 19.83 -5.67 32.41
N VAL A 15 19.35 -6.89 32.10
CA VAL A 15 18.82 -7.18 30.76
C VAL A 15 17.51 -6.41 30.69
N CYS A 16 17.57 -5.19 30.16
CA CYS A 16 16.38 -4.53 29.64
C CYS A 16 15.87 -5.39 28.50
N LEU A 17 14.97 -6.33 28.83
CA LEU A 17 14.06 -6.96 27.90
C LEU A 17 13.21 -5.84 27.31
N LEU A 18 13.73 -5.16 26.28
CA LEU A 18 12.90 -4.48 25.31
C LEU A 18 12.18 -5.58 24.54
N THR A 19 11.14 -6.14 25.16
CA THR A 19 10.03 -6.73 24.40
C THR A 19 9.42 -5.55 23.66
N GLY A 20 10.01 -5.21 22.51
CA GLY A 20 9.36 -4.35 21.56
C GLY A 20 8.02 -5.01 21.29
N CYS A 21 6.93 -4.37 21.70
CA CYS A 21 5.64 -4.69 21.13
C CYS A 21 5.85 -4.57 19.62
N SER A 22 5.87 -5.71 18.92
CA SER A 22 5.68 -5.76 17.48
C SER A 22 4.23 -5.37 17.21
N SER A 23 3.84 -4.15 17.59
CA SER A 23 2.61 -3.55 17.15
C SER A 23 2.75 -3.48 15.64
N SER A 24 2.04 -4.34 14.93
CA SER A 24 1.89 -4.24 13.49
C SER A 24 1.48 -2.80 13.20
N LEU A 25 2.37 -2.02 12.59
CA LEU A 25 2.14 -0.64 12.22
C LEU A 25 1.22 -0.66 11.01
N THR A 26 -0.06 -0.95 11.20
CA THR A 26 -1.05 -0.90 10.12
C THR A 26 -2.01 0.25 10.37
N MET A 27 -2.51 0.84 9.29
CA MET A 27 -3.57 1.84 9.33
C MET A 27 -4.69 1.39 8.39
N SER A 28 -5.93 1.44 8.88
CA SER A 28 -7.11 1.11 8.07
C SER A 28 -8.08 2.29 8.00
N LEU A 29 -8.71 2.45 6.85
CA LEU A 29 -9.85 3.33 6.63
C LEU A 29 -10.97 2.52 5.95
N VAL A 30 -12.22 2.81 6.31
CA VAL A 30 -13.39 2.21 5.68
C VAL A 30 -14.11 3.27 4.87
N PHE A 31 -14.41 2.96 3.62
CA PHE A 31 -15.02 3.85 2.65
C PHE A 31 -16.40 3.33 2.28
N SER A 32 -17.44 4.14 2.48
CA SER A 32 -18.73 3.93 1.85
C SER A 32 -18.67 4.50 0.43
N VAL A 33 -18.74 3.64 -0.58
CA VAL A 33 -18.52 4.02 -1.99
C VAL A 33 -19.83 4.05 -2.78
N GLU A 34 -19.82 4.65 -3.97
CA GLU A 34 -21.02 4.89 -4.79
C GLU A 34 -21.79 3.62 -5.18
N THR A 35 -21.08 2.50 -5.27
CA THR A 35 -21.65 1.17 -5.56
C THR A 35 -22.52 0.63 -4.41
N GLY A 36 -22.46 1.26 -3.23
CA GLY A 36 -23.12 0.82 -2.01
C GLY A 36 -22.27 -0.11 -1.14
N ASP A 37 -21.09 -0.52 -1.59
CA ASP A 37 -20.17 -1.31 -0.79
C ASP A 37 -19.53 -0.49 0.35
N GLN A 38 -19.14 -1.19 1.41
CA GLN A 38 -18.18 -0.68 2.39
C GLN A 38 -16.84 -1.36 2.15
N ILE A 39 -15.84 -0.59 1.71
CA ILE A 39 -14.52 -1.09 1.39
C ILE A 39 -13.54 -0.66 2.47
N LYS A 40 -12.90 -1.61 3.14
CA LYS A 40 -11.79 -1.35 4.04
C LYS A 40 -10.49 -1.41 3.26
N VAL A 41 -9.71 -0.34 3.34
CA VAL A 41 -8.33 -0.27 2.84
C VAL A 41 -7.41 -0.31 4.05
N THR A 42 -6.45 -1.24 4.05
CA THR A 42 -5.42 -1.33 5.08
C THR A 42 -4.06 -1.17 4.46
N VAL A 43 -3.20 -0.38 5.09
CA VAL A 43 -1.80 -0.18 4.67
C VAL A 43 -0.88 -0.66 5.79
N ASP A 44 0.11 -1.47 5.43
CA ASP A 44 1.29 -1.68 6.27
C ASP A 44 2.14 -0.39 6.26
N CYS A 45 2.09 0.32 7.37
CA CYS A 45 2.84 1.55 7.63
C CYS A 45 4.29 1.28 8.03
N SER A 46 4.78 0.04 7.90
CA SER A 46 6.21 -0.23 7.89
C SER A 46 6.92 0.66 6.86
N GLU A 47 8.17 1.04 7.16
CA GLU A 47 8.93 2.03 6.38
C GLU A 47 8.37 3.47 6.34
N GLY A 48 7.45 3.82 7.24
CA GLY A 48 6.98 5.19 7.38
C GLY A 48 5.92 5.60 6.35
N LEU A 49 5.25 4.61 5.74
CA LEU A 49 4.08 4.83 4.91
C LEU A 49 2.90 5.35 5.76
N LYS A 50 2.03 6.13 5.13
CA LYS A 50 0.79 6.63 5.75
C LYS A 50 -0.36 6.55 4.76
N LEU A 51 -1.52 6.14 5.25
CA LEU A 51 -2.77 6.14 4.50
C LEU A 51 -3.52 7.46 4.76
N LYS A 52 -3.98 8.11 3.70
CA LYS A 52 -4.79 9.33 3.74
C LYS A 52 -6.07 9.14 2.93
N GLN A 53 -7.19 9.63 3.44
CA GLN A 53 -8.41 9.75 2.65
C GLN A 53 -8.31 10.95 1.69
N THR A 54 -8.81 10.77 0.47
CA THR A 54 -8.99 11.83 -0.53
C THR A 54 -10.48 12.03 -0.79
N SER A 55 -10.85 12.94 -1.70
CA SER A 55 -12.27 13.17 -2.02
C SER A 55 -12.98 11.94 -2.59
N ASN A 56 -12.28 11.15 -3.43
CA ASN A 56 -12.87 10.04 -4.18
C ASN A 56 -12.20 8.68 -3.89
N GLY A 57 -11.34 8.62 -2.88
CA GLY A 57 -10.61 7.41 -2.53
C GLY A 57 -9.55 7.66 -1.47
N PHE A 58 -8.32 7.27 -1.77
CA PHE A 58 -7.23 7.34 -0.81
C PHE A 58 -5.88 7.62 -1.49
N ALA A 59 -4.90 7.99 -0.68
CA ALA A 59 -3.50 8.10 -1.08
C ALA A 59 -2.61 7.41 -0.06
N VAL A 60 -1.49 6.86 -0.52
CA VAL A 60 -0.42 6.32 0.32
C VAL A 60 0.82 7.18 0.14
N THR A 61 1.37 7.69 1.24
CA THR A 61 2.44 8.68 1.22
C THR A 61 3.67 8.18 1.96
N LYS A 62 4.86 8.61 1.53
CA LYS A 62 6.13 8.42 2.25
C LYS A 62 6.76 9.79 2.50
N GLY A 63 6.79 10.22 3.76
CA GLY A 63 7.14 11.59 4.10
C GLY A 63 6.06 12.58 3.64
N GLU A 64 6.44 13.55 2.81
CA GLU A 64 5.54 14.58 2.27
C GLU A 64 5.02 14.24 0.86
N ASN A 65 5.55 13.20 0.23
CA ASN A 65 5.23 12.83 -1.15
C ASN A 65 4.14 11.76 -1.22
N ASP A 66 3.20 11.95 -2.15
CA ASP A 66 2.24 10.91 -2.52
C ASP A 66 2.96 9.88 -3.40
N VAL A 67 2.90 8.60 -2.98
CA VAL A 67 3.49 7.49 -3.74
C VAL A 67 2.41 6.81 -4.58
N ILE A 68 1.23 6.57 -3.99
CA ILE A 68 0.06 6.06 -4.70
C ILE A 68 -1.10 7.01 -4.46
N GLN A 69 -1.81 7.36 -5.51
CA GLN A 69 -3.12 8.00 -5.44
C GLN A 69 -4.15 7.09 -6.10
N ALA A 70 -5.27 6.86 -5.41
CA ALA A 70 -6.27 5.89 -5.82
C ALA A 70 -7.69 6.41 -5.64
N PHE A 71 -8.59 5.92 -6.47
CA PHE A 71 -10.03 6.19 -6.38
C PHE A 71 -10.84 4.93 -6.69
N PHE A 72 -12.04 4.88 -6.13
CA PHE A 72 -12.95 3.75 -6.30
C PHE A 72 -13.76 3.91 -7.59
N VAL A 73 -14.03 2.80 -8.25
CA VAL A 73 -14.81 2.75 -9.49
C VAL A 73 -15.82 1.61 -9.45
N GLY A 74 -16.97 1.78 -10.10
CA GLY A 74 -17.89 0.68 -10.37
C GLY A 74 -17.43 -0.19 -11.54
N GLU A 75 -18.09 -1.33 -11.73
CA GLU A 75 -17.78 -2.33 -12.76
C GLU A 75 -17.63 -1.76 -14.18
N ALA A 76 -18.55 -0.87 -14.60
CA ALA A 76 -18.52 -0.28 -15.93
C ALA A 76 -17.24 0.56 -16.16
N MET A 77 -16.85 1.38 -15.18
CA MET A 77 -15.63 2.19 -15.26
C MET A 77 -14.38 1.31 -15.16
N TYR A 78 -14.39 0.29 -14.29
CA TYR A 78 -13.31 -0.70 -14.20
C TYR A 78 -13.04 -1.35 -15.57
N GLN A 79 -14.09 -1.82 -16.27
CA GLN A 79 -13.93 -2.40 -17.60
C GLN A 79 -13.42 -1.39 -18.62
N GLN A 80 -13.90 -0.13 -18.57
CA GLN A 80 -13.38 0.93 -19.44
C GLN A 80 -11.88 1.17 -19.27
N TYR A 81 -11.36 1.09 -18.04
CA TYR A 81 -9.93 1.23 -17.80
C TYR A 81 -9.13 0.04 -18.36
N LEU A 82 -9.63 -1.19 -18.24
CA LEU A 82 -8.99 -2.35 -18.86
C LEU A 82 -8.97 -2.24 -20.40
N ASP A 83 -10.10 -1.87 -20.97
CA ASP A 83 -10.24 -1.70 -22.43
C ASP A 83 -9.33 -0.58 -22.94
N ALA A 84 -9.22 0.52 -22.20
CA ALA A 84 -8.32 1.63 -22.53
C ALA A 84 -6.86 1.17 -22.53
N VAL A 85 -6.42 0.46 -21.48
CA VAL A 85 -5.05 -0.10 -21.42
C VAL A 85 -4.77 -1.04 -22.58
N ALA A 86 -5.73 -1.90 -22.95
CA ALA A 86 -5.56 -2.85 -24.05
C ALA A 86 -5.48 -2.18 -25.44
N ALA A 87 -6.14 -1.02 -25.61
CA ALA A 87 -6.19 -0.30 -26.88
C ALA A 87 -5.10 0.77 -27.03
N GLN A 88 -4.49 1.21 -25.93
CA GLN A 88 -3.57 2.35 -25.92
C GLN A 88 -2.16 1.95 -26.35
N GLU A 89 -1.65 2.64 -27.38
CA GLU A 89 -0.25 2.50 -27.79
C GLU A 89 0.72 3.07 -26.74
N GLY A 90 1.91 2.47 -26.62
CA GLY A 90 2.94 2.92 -25.68
C GLY A 90 2.73 2.48 -24.23
N VAL A 91 1.68 1.71 -23.94
CA VAL A 91 1.51 1.07 -22.64
C VAL A 91 2.38 -0.19 -22.55
N THR A 92 3.02 -0.37 -21.39
CA THR A 92 3.70 -1.62 -21.01
C THR A 92 2.92 -2.27 -19.89
N VAL A 93 2.31 -3.44 -20.13
CA VAL A 93 1.72 -4.25 -19.06
C VAL A 93 2.84 -4.96 -18.31
N ASN A 94 2.95 -4.70 -17.01
CA ASN A 94 4.03 -5.21 -16.17
C ASN A 94 3.64 -6.53 -15.49
N GLN A 95 2.41 -6.62 -15.00
CA GLN A 95 1.90 -7.79 -14.31
C GLN A 95 0.38 -7.87 -14.35
N GLU A 96 -0.14 -9.07 -14.48
CA GLU A 96 -1.55 -9.41 -14.20
C GLU A 96 -1.56 -10.55 -13.18
N SER A 97 -2.32 -10.41 -12.11
CA SER A 97 -2.34 -11.37 -11.01
C SER A 97 -3.67 -11.36 -10.27
N SER A 98 -4.00 -12.51 -9.67
CA SER A 98 -5.12 -12.66 -8.73
C SER A 98 -4.59 -13.26 -7.43
N GLU A 99 -4.55 -12.46 -6.38
CA GLU A 99 -4.00 -12.85 -5.08
C GLU A 99 -4.60 -11.98 -3.97
N ASN A 100 -4.60 -12.50 -2.74
CA ASN A 100 -5.01 -11.73 -1.54
C ASN A 100 -6.39 -11.05 -1.63
N GLY A 101 -7.35 -11.67 -2.33
CA GLY A 101 -8.72 -11.17 -2.47
C GLY A 101 -8.88 -10.04 -3.49
N ILE A 102 -7.90 -9.85 -4.37
CA ILE A 102 -7.98 -8.93 -5.49
C ILE A 102 -7.51 -9.59 -6.78
N THR A 103 -8.01 -9.07 -7.90
CA THR A 103 -7.42 -9.26 -9.23
C THR A 103 -6.91 -7.91 -9.71
N TYR A 104 -5.67 -7.83 -10.18
CA TYR A 104 -5.11 -6.57 -10.65
C TYR A 104 -4.28 -6.71 -11.93
N LEU A 105 -4.21 -5.60 -12.65
CA LEU A 105 -3.29 -5.35 -13.76
C LEU A 105 -2.44 -4.14 -13.40
N SER A 106 -1.11 -4.30 -13.44
CA SER A 106 -0.16 -3.18 -13.33
C SER A 106 0.43 -2.85 -14.70
N TYR A 107 0.55 -1.56 -14.99
CA TYR A 107 1.04 -1.09 -16.28
C TYR A 107 1.80 0.22 -16.13
N SER A 108 2.68 0.50 -17.09
CA SER A 108 3.40 1.75 -17.20
C SER A 108 3.05 2.47 -18.48
N TYR A 109 2.98 3.79 -18.44
CA TYR A 109 2.68 4.64 -19.58
C TYR A 109 3.40 5.99 -19.46
N GLU A 110 3.88 6.54 -20.57
CA GLU A 110 4.48 7.87 -20.60
C GLU A 110 3.41 8.96 -20.73
N GLY A 111 3.06 9.57 -19.60
CA GLY A 111 2.13 10.69 -19.52
C GLY A 111 2.82 12.06 -19.61
N GLU A 112 2.03 13.13 -19.60
CA GLU A 112 2.55 14.50 -19.65
C GLU A 112 3.40 14.85 -18.41
N ALA A 113 3.09 14.26 -17.26
CA ALA A 113 3.80 14.46 -16.00
C ALA A 113 5.06 13.57 -15.86
N GLY A 114 5.30 12.67 -16.81
CA GLY A 114 6.36 11.66 -16.80
C GLY A 114 5.79 10.23 -16.84
N THR A 115 6.66 9.25 -16.60
CA THR A 115 6.28 7.84 -16.55
C THR A 115 5.34 7.60 -15.37
N GLU A 116 4.14 7.14 -15.67
CA GLU A 116 3.18 6.68 -14.67
C GLU A 116 3.27 5.17 -14.50
N ASN A 117 3.23 4.70 -13.26
CA ASN A 117 3.15 3.29 -12.87
C ASN A 117 1.81 3.05 -12.16
N ASN A 118 0.87 2.48 -12.91
CA ASN A 118 -0.54 2.46 -12.58
C ASN A 118 -1.03 1.04 -12.30
N PHE A 119 -2.14 0.94 -11.58
CA PHE A 119 -2.79 -0.31 -11.18
C PHE A 119 -4.30 -0.19 -11.40
N ILE A 120 -4.87 -1.22 -12.01
CA ILE A 120 -6.33 -1.42 -12.10
C ILE A 120 -6.65 -2.65 -11.28
N VAL A 121 -7.51 -2.51 -10.27
CA VAL A 121 -7.78 -3.53 -9.27
C VAL A 121 -9.28 -3.82 -9.21
N TRP A 122 -9.62 -5.09 -9.15
CA TRP A 122 -10.94 -5.59 -8.79
C TRP A 122 -10.88 -6.22 -7.40
N ILE A 123 -11.85 -5.91 -6.54
CA ILE A 123 -11.93 -6.46 -5.18
C ILE A 123 -12.90 -7.63 -5.18
N ASP A 124 -12.44 -8.82 -4.79
CA ASP A 124 -13.24 -10.03 -4.82
C ASP A 124 -14.45 -9.92 -3.89
N GLY A 125 -15.64 -10.30 -4.38
CA GLY A 125 -16.90 -10.23 -3.63
C GLY A 125 -17.50 -8.82 -3.51
N ALA A 126 -16.82 -7.79 -4.00
CA ALA A 126 -17.35 -6.44 -4.15
C ALA A 126 -17.94 -6.22 -5.55
N SER A 127 -18.68 -5.12 -5.70
CA SER A 127 -19.08 -4.55 -6.98
C SER A 127 -18.24 -3.30 -7.30
N THR A 128 -17.04 -3.23 -6.71
CA THR A 128 -16.16 -2.06 -6.67
C THR A 128 -14.74 -2.45 -7.07
N GLY A 129 -14.18 -1.70 -8.00
CA GLY A 129 -12.76 -1.71 -8.34
C GLY A 129 -12.03 -0.48 -7.79
N VAL A 130 -10.72 -0.47 -7.97
CA VAL A 130 -9.83 0.65 -7.65
C VAL A 130 -8.96 0.94 -8.86
N VAL A 131 -8.81 2.21 -9.19
CA VAL A 131 -7.79 2.68 -10.12
C VAL A 131 -6.79 3.49 -9.32
N ALA A 132 -5.52 3.13 -9.45
CA ALA A 132 -4.43 3.75 -8.72
C ALA A 132 -3.32 4.16 -9.68
N GLY A 133 -2.70 5.31 -9.42
CA GLY A 133 -1.57 5.81 -10.18
C GLY A 133 -0.40 6.24 -9.30
N SER A 134 0.79 6.22 -9.90
CA SER A 134 2.04 6.60 -9.25
C SER A 134 3.00 7.25 -10.25
N LEU A 135 3.62 8.37 -9.85
CA LEU A 135 4.78 8.95 -10.53
C LEU A 135 6.11 8.48 -9.93
N SER A 136 6.08 7.58 -8.96
CA SER A 136 7.30 6.92 -8.47
C SER A 136 7.77 5.89 -9.49
N ASP A 137 9.04 5.49 -9.43
CA ASP A 137 9.55 4.40 -10.25
C ASP A 137 8.78 3.08 -10.01
N LEU A 138 8.83 2.17 -10.99
CA LEU A 138 8.06 0.92 -10.97
C LEU A 138 8.33 0.07 -9.73
N GLU A 139 9.57 0.00 -9.27
CA GLU A 139 9.95 -0.77 -8.08
C GLU A 139 9.29 -0.19 -6.82
N THR A 140 9.41 1.12 -6.62
CA THR A 140 8.79 1.83 -5.50
C THR A 140 7.27 1.72 -5.53
N ALA A 141 6.64 1.96 -6.68
CA ALA A 141 5.20 1.88 -6.84
C ALA A 141 4.68 0.47 -6.55
N THR A 142 5.32 -0.56 -7.11
CA THR A 142 4.95 -1.97 -6.89
C THR A 142 5.13 -2.38 -5.43
N LYS A 143 6.25 -1.98 -4.80
CA LYS A 143 6.51 -2.27 -3.39
C LYS A 143 5.42 -1.67 -2.50
N VAL A 144 5.06 -0.40 -2.72
CA VAL A 144 4.03 0.26 -1.92
C VAL A 144 2.64 -0.31 -2.20
N PHE A 145 2.33 -0.66 -3.45
CA PHE A 145 1.07 -1.33 -3.79
C PHE A 145 0.88 -2.62 -3.00
N HIS A 146 1.92 -3.45 -2.88
CA HIS A 146 1.88 -4.68 -2.07
C HIS A 146 1.81 -4.47 -0.56
N CYS A 147 1.97 -3.24 -0.07
CA CYS A 147 1.67 -2.90 1.33
C CYS A 147 0.18 -2.60 1.55
N ILE A 148 -0.64 -2.55 0.49
CA ILE A 148 -2.07 -2.22 0.54
C ILE A 148 -2.88 -3.51 0.45
N SER A 149 -3.89 -3.66 1.31
CA SER A 149 -4.88 -4.72 1.23
C SER A 149 -6.30 -4.16 1.26
N PHE A 150 -7.21 -4.90 0.63
CA PHE A 150 -8.60 -4.53 0.44
C PHE A 150 -9.52 -5.64 0.99
N SER A 151 -10.61 -5.24 1.64
CA SER A 151 -11.69 -6.15 1.98
C SER A 151 -13.04 -5.45 1.92
N LYS A 152 -14.07 -6.20 1.54
CA LYS A 152 -15.47 -5.78 1.71
C LYS A 152 -15.93 -6.14 3.14
N GLU A 153 -16.58 -5.20 3.81
CA GLU A 153 -17.18 -5.37 5.14
C GLU A 153 -18.66 -5.75 5.09
#